data_AF-J9EUX8-F1
#
_entry.id   AF-J9EUX8-F1
#
_cell.length_a   1.000
_cell.length_b   1.000
_cell.length_c   1.000
_cell.angle_alpha   90.00
_cell.angle_beta   90.00
_cell.angle_gamma   90.00
#
_symmetry.space_group_name_H-M   'P 1'
#
loop_
_entity.id
_entity.type
_entity.pdbx_description
1 polymer ?
#
loop_
_entity_poly.entity_id
_entity_poly.type
_entity_poly.pdbx_seq_one_letter_code
_entity_poly.pdbx_strand_id
1 'polypeptide(L)' 'MELCSKKRWHAPQFTCLESGPSNNRRFLWKAVVNGVEYQPSVPSTSKKTGKAQACQVVLQSLGLVPRDPLLPVIL' A
#
# COMPACT_ATOMS: atom_id res chain seq x y z
N MET A 1 -1.90 9.94 7.38
CA MET A 1 -2.65 9.79 8.65
C MET A 1 -3.83 10.76 8.73
N GLU A 2 -3.72 11.99 8.20
CA GLU A 2 -4.82 12.98 8.23
C GLU A 2 -6.13 12.52 7.61
N LEU A 3 -6.06 11.71 6.54
CA LEU A 3 -7.24 11.21 5.84
C LEU A 3 -8.13 10.29 6.70
N CYS A 4 -7.52 9.39 7.46
CA CYS A 4 -8.22 8.40 8.28
C CYS A 4 -8.94 9.07 9.44
N SER A 5 -8.29 10.09 10.03
CA SER A 5 -8.87 10.93 11.07
C SER A 5 -10.06 11.74 10.55
N LYS A 6 -9.95 12.36 9.37
CA LYS A 6 -11.06 13.09 8.73
C LYS A 6 -12.27 12.22 8.37
N LYS A 7 -12.04 10.95 8.00
CA LYS A 7 -13.09 10.01 7.57
C LYS A 7 -13.65 9.14 8.71
N ARG A 8 -13.24 9.36 9.97
CA ARG A 8 -13.51 8.47 11.12
C ARG A 8 -13.18 6.99 10.85
N TRP A 9 -12.20 6.72 10.00
CA TRP A 9 -11.74 5.35 9.79
C TRP A 9 -10.77 4.96 10.89
N HIS A 10 -10.79 3.67 11.25
CA HIS A 10 -9.77 3.09 12.11
C HIS A 10 -8.37 3.36 11.56
N ALA A 11 -7.39 3.44 12.47
CA ALA A 11 -6.01 3.69 12.11
C ALA A 11 -5.56 2.67 11.05
N PRO A 12 -5.04 3.13 9.89
CA PRO A 12 -4.62 2.23 8.83
C PRO A 12 -3.44 1.38 9.31
N GLN A 13 -3.53 0.07 9.17
CA GLN A 13 -2.42 -0.83 9.48
C GLN A 13 -1.55 -0.99 8.24
N PHE A 14 -0.24 -0.74 8.38
CA PHE A 14 0.72 -0.98 7.31
C PHE A 14 1.67 -2.09 7.71
N THR A 15 1.76 -3.12 6.90
CA THR A 15 2.63 -4.28 7.10
C THR A 15 3.66 -4.31 5.98
N CYS A 16 4.95 -4.38 6.32
CA CYS A 16 6.01 -4.57 5.34
C CYS A 16 6.47 -6.02 5.33
N LEU A 17 6.37 -6.67 4.18
CA LEU A 17 6.88 -8.01 3.92
C LEU A 17 8.18 -7.87 3.13
N GLU A 18 9.28 -8.31 3.72
CA GLU A 18 10.58 -8.37 3.06
C GLU A 18 10.76 -9.78 2.49
N SER A 19 11.07 -9.89 1.20
CA SER A 19 11.23 -11.17 0.52
C SER A 19 12.39 -11.11 -0.49
N GLY A 20 12.93 -12.27 -0.85
CA GLY A 20 14.02 -12.40 -1.82
C GLY A 20 15.44 -12.34 -1.24
N PRO A 21 16.45 -12.71 -2.06
CA PRO A 21 17.85 -12.83 -1.64
C PRO A 21 18.49 -11.46 -1.40
N SER A 22 19.63 -11.42 -0.71
CA SER A 22 20.35 -10.18 -0.33
C SER A 22 20.59 -9.21 -1.50
N ASN A 23 20.79 -9.74 -2.72
CA ASN A 23 21.04 -8.97 -3.95
C ASN A 23 19.75 -8.57 -4.71
N ASN A 24 18.58 -9.09 -4.32
CA ASN A 24 17.29 -8.75 -4.91
C ASN A 24 16.21 -8.70 -3.82
N ARG A 25 16.46 -7.84 -2.81
CA ARG A 25 15.51 -7.61 -1.73
C ARG A 25 14.28 -6.88 -2.26
N ARG A 26 13.14 -7.49 -2.00
CA ARG A 26 11.82 -7.05 -2.41
C ARG A 26 11.02 -6.68 -1.16
N PHE A 27 10.44 -5.51 -1.19
CA PHE A 27 9.65 -4.92 -0.11
C PHE A 27 8.22 -4.80 -0.59
N LEU A 28 7.36 -5.68 -0.11
CA LEU A 28 5.94 -5.68 -0.38
C LEU A 28 5.24 -5.01 0.80
N TRP A 29 4.51 -3.93 0.56
CA TRP A 29 3.78 -3.23 1.61
C TRP A 29 2.29 -3.52 1.48
N LYS A 30 1.67 -3.99 2.56
CA LYS A 30 0.22 -4.19 2.67
C LYS A 30 -0.35 -3.08 3.54
N ALA A 31 -1.48 -2.51 3.14
CA ALA A 31 -2.19 -1.50 3.91
C ALA A 31 -3.62 -1.97 4.18
N VAL A 32 -4.05 -2.00 5.43
CA VAL A 32 -5.42 -2.36 5.81
C VAL A 32 -6.13 -1.10 6.27
N VAL A 33 -7.17 -0.69 5.54
CA VAL A 33 -7.93 0.53 5.83
C VAL A 33 -9.41 0.19 5.84
N ASN A 34 -10.09 0.53 6.94
CA ASN A 34 -11.52 0.29 7.10
C ASN A 34 -11.92 -1.20 6.96
N GLY A 35 -11.06 -2.12 7.42
CA GLY A 35 -11.26 -3.56 7.29
C GLY A 35 -11.01 -4.13 5.89
N VAL A 36 -10.67 -3.29 4.92
CA VAL A 36 -10.29 -3.72 3.57
C VAL A 36 -8.78 -3.78 3.47
N GLU A 37 -8.28 -4.89 2.97
CA GLU A 37 -6.86 -5.13 2.78
C GLU A 37 -6.45 -4.70 1.37
N TYR A 38 -5.38 -3.91 1.30
CA TYR A 38 -4.86 -3.37 0.06
C TYR A 38 -3.42 -3.81 -0.11
N GLN A 39 -3.16 -4.57 -1.15
CA GLN A 39 -1.82 -5.06 -1.48
C GLN A 39 -1.48 -4.73 -2.94
N PRO A 40 -0.36 -4.02 -3.20
CA PRO A 40 0.16 -3.88 -4.55
C PRO A 40 0.67 -5.24 -5.03
N SER A 41 0.37 -5.62 -6.28
CA SER A 41 0.81 -6.91 -6.84
C SER A 41 2.33 -6.94 -7.11
N VAL A 42 2.95 -5.77 -7.22
CA VAL A 42 4.37 -5.63 -7.54
C VAL A 42 5.14 -5.25 -6.27
N PRO A 43 6.07 -6.10 -5.80
CA PRO A 43 6.96 -5.73 -4.72
C PRO A 43 7.99 -4.71 -5.19
N SER A 44 8.28 -3.72 -4.34
CA SER A 44 9.27 -2.68 -4.64
C SER A 44 10.67 -3.07 -4.19
N THR A 45 11.71 -2.57 -4.86
CA THR A 45 13.11 -2.77 -4.44
C THR A 45 13.54 -1.84 -3.30
N SER A 46 12.68 -0.89 -2.90
CA SER A 46 12.95 0.10 -1.86
C SER A 46 11.79 0.22 -0.87
N LYS A 47 12.09 0.29 0.44
CA LYS A 47 11.09 0.50 1.50
C LYS A 47 10.27 1.78 1.29
N LYS A 48 10.92 2.87 0.86
CA LYS A 48 10.28 4.17 0.61
C LYS A 48 9.25 4.08 -0.52
N THR A 49 9.65 3.51 -1.66
CA THR A 49 8.77 3.31 -2.81
C THR A 49 7.62 2.36 -2.47
N GLY A 50 7.90 1.23 -1.81
CA GLY A 50 6.87 0.27 -1.43
C GLY A 50 5.80 0.88 -0.51
N LYS A 51 6.19 1.71 0.46
CA LYS A 51 5.24 2.42 1.33
C LYS A 51 4.41 3.44 0.54
N ALA A 52 5.03 4.19 -0.37
CA ALA A 52 4.32 5.14 -1.24
C ALA A 52 3.31 4.42 -2.14
N GLN A 53 3.70 3.29 -2.72
CA GLN A 53 2.85 2.44 -3.55
C GLN A 53 1.63 1.92 -2.78
N ALA A 54 1.81 1.41 -1.55
CA ALA A 54 0.69 0.97 -0.71
C ALA A 54 -0.25 2.12 -0.35
N CYS A 55 0.29 3.30 0.00
CA CYS A 55 -0.54 4.50 0.22
C CYS A 55 -1.30 4.91 -1.05
N GLN A 56 -0.66 4.88 -2.21
CA GLN A 56 -1.28 5.23 -3.49
C GLN A 56 -2.42 4.28 -3.82
N VAL A 57 -2.22 2.98 -3.68
CA VAL A 57 -3.26 1.95 -3.83
C VAL A 57 -4.47 2.22 -2.92
N VAL A 58 -4.22 2.54 -1.65
CA VAL A 58 -5.29 2.88 -0.69
C VAL A 58 -6.05 4.12 -1.18
N LEU A 59 -5.36 5.20 -1.53
CA LEU A 59 -5.99 6.43 -2.00
C LEU A 59 -6.82 6.19 -3.28
N GLN A 60 -6.36 5.31 -4.17
CA GLN A 60 -7.05 4.95 -5.41
C GLN A 60 -8.32 4.17 -5.14
N SER A 61 -8.24 3.20 -4.24
CA SER A 61 -9.38 2.38 -3.86
C SER A 61 -10.44 3.19 -3.11
N LEU A 62 -10.00 4.22 -2.39
CA LEU A 62 -10.87 5.21 -1.75
C LEU A 62 -11.42 6.26 -2.72
N GLY A 63 -11.03 6.24 -4.00
CA GLY A 63 -11.45 7.20 -5.02
C GLY A 63 -10.91 8.62 -4.82
N LEU A 64 -9.82 8.78 -4.07
CA LEU A 64 -9.22 10.08 -3.76
C LEU A 64 -8.17 10.53 -4.77
N VAL A 65 -7.58 9.57 -5.48
CA VAL A 65 -6.59 9.81 -6.54
C VAL A 65 -6.90 8.89 -7.73
N PRO A 66 -6.53 9.27 -8.96
CA PRO A 66 -6.75 8.44 -10.14
C PRO A 66 -6.03 7.09 -10.02
N ARG A 67 -6.68 6.03 -10.51
CA ARG A 67 -6.14 4.67 -10.54
C ARG A 67 -4.93 4.61 -11.47
N ASP A 68 -3.80 4.20 -10.90
CA ASP A 68 -2.52 4.11 -11.59
C ASP A 68 -2.41 2.70 -12.15
N PRO A 69 -2.33 2.55 -13.48
CA PRO A 69 -2.27 1.23 -14.11
C PRO A 69 -0.98 0.47 -13.80
N LEU A 70 0.06 1.15 -13.31
CA LEU A 70 1.33 0.55 -12.88
C LEU A 70 1.24 -0.04 -11.46
N LEU A 71 0.12 0.17 -10.78
CA LEU A 71 -0.17 -0.34 -9.43
C LEU A 71 -1.38 -1.28 -9.40
N PRO A 72 -1.26 -2.48 -9.97
CA PRO A 72 -2.31 -3.47 -9.86
C PRO A 72 -2.52 -3.85 -8.40
N VAL A 73 -3.76 -3.69 -7.92
CA VAL A 73 -4.18 -4.04 -6.56
C VAL A 73 -4.73 -5.45 -6.57
N ILE A 74 -4.24 -6.30 -5.68
CA ILE A 74 -4.90 -7.56 -5.35
C ILE A 74 -5.86 -7.25 -4.21
N LEU A 75 -7.17 -7.39 -4.47
CA LEU A 75 -8.25 -7.28 -3.49
C LEU A 75 -8.64 -8.67 -3.01
#